data_AF-A0A371RGP9-F1
#
_entry.id   AF-A0A371RGP9-F1
#
_cell.length_a   1.000
_cell.length_b   1.000
_cell.length_c   1.000
_cell.angle_alpha   90.00
_cell.angle_beta   90.00
_cell.angle_gamma   90.00
#
_symmetry.space_group_name_H-M   'P 1'
#
loop_
_entity.id
_entity.type
_entity.pdbx_description
1 polymer ?
#
loop_
_entity_poly.entity_id
_entity_poly.type
_entity_poly.pdbx_seq_one_letter_code
_entity_poly.pdbx_strand_id
1 'polypeptide(L)'
;MLVVTTEHLPGYRVTESLGLARGNVIRAKHVGNDIIAGLRNLVGGEVTEYTKLMAEAREQAMDRMIKHAESQGADAVIGMRFTTSLITQGAAEILAFGTAVKITADAGGSGNQSSMMRRID
;
A
#
# COMPACT_ATOMS: atom_id res chain seq x y z
N MET A 1 8.66 -5.79 -5.00
CA MET A 1 7.51 -6.49 -4.36
C MET A 1 6.21 -5.90 -4.90
N LEU A 2 5.21 -6.74 -5.17
CA LEU A 2 3.87 -6.26 -5.56
C LEU A 2 3.08 -5.81 -4.33
N VAL A 3 2.40 -4.67 -4.40
CA VAL A 3 1.51 -4.19 -3.33
C VAL A 3 0.17 -3.84 -3.95
N VAL A 4 -0.90 -4.46 -3.47
CA VAL A 4 -2.25 -4.26 -4.02
C VAL A 4 -3.27 -4.11 -2.91
N THR A 5 -4.35 -3.40 -3.23
CA THR A 5 -5.51 -3.25 -2.34
C THR A 5 -6.47 -4.43 -2.44
N THR A 6 -6.38 -5.26 -3.48
CA THR A 6 -7.21 -6.46 -3.64
C THR A 6 -6.69 -7.63 -2.79
N GLU A 7 -7.58 -8.55 -2.42
CA GLU A 7 -7.21 -9.78 -1.71
C GLU A 7 -6.67 -10.87 -2.64
N HIS A 8 -6.86 -10.70 -3.96
CA HIS A 8 -6.45 -11.65 -4.99
C HIS A 8 -5.66 -10.93 -6.09
N LEU A 9 -4.70 -11.66 -6.67
CA LEU A 9 -3.80 -11.18 -7.71
C LEU A 9 -4.07 -11.97 -9.00
N PRO A 10 -4.79 -11.41 -10.00
CA PRO A 10 -4.98 -12.08 -11.28
C PRO A 10 -3.65 -12.48 -11.92
N GLY A 11 -3.55 -13.73 -12.41
CA GLY A 11 -2.32 -14.29 -12.97
C GLY A 11 -1.32 -14.81 -11.94
N TYR A 12 -1.63 -14.72 -10.63
CA TYR A 12 -0.82 -15.26 -9.55
C TYR A 12 -1.66 -16.09 -8.59
N ARG A 13 -1.00 -17.06 -7.94
CA ARG A 13 -1.55 -17.83 -6.83
C ARG A 13 -0.75 -17.56 -5.57
N VAL A 14 -1.44 -17.26 -4.47
CA VAL A 14 -0.82 -17.17 -3.14
C VAL A 14 -0.47 -18.59 -2.69
N THR A 15 0.81 -18.82 -2.37
CA THR A 15 1.33 -20.12 -1.91
C THR A 15 1.48 -20.18 -0.40
N GLU A 16 1.73 -19.04 0.23
CA GLU A 16 1.94 -18.93 1.68
C GLU A 16 1.50 -17.54 2.17
N SER A 17 0.82 -17.49 3.32
CA SER A 17 0.54 -16.24 4.04
C SER A 17 1.53 -16.09 5.18
N LEU A 18 2.29 -15.00 5.17
CA LEU A 18 3.36 -14.72 6.13
C LEU A 18 2.87 -13.86 7.31
N GLY A 19 1.67 -13.30 7.19
CA GLY A 19 1.01 -12.54 8.26
C GLY A 19 1.02 -11.04 7.98
N LEU A 20 1.04 -10.25 9.05
CA LEU A 20 0.86 -8.80 8.98
C LEU A 20 2.12 -8.10 8.44
N ALA A 21 1.96 -7.40 7.32
CA ALA A 21 2.88 -6.34 6.90
C ALA A 21 2.39 -5.01 7.49
N ARG A 22 3.30 -4.20 8.02
CA ARG A 22 2.95 -2.88 8.59
C ARG A 22 4.11 -1.91 8.58
N GLY A 23 3.79 -0.64 8.42
CA GLY A 23 4.73 0.46 8.53
C GLY A 23 3.98 1.74 8.89
N ASN A 24 4.47 2.46 9.89
CA ASN A 24 3.84 3.68 10.36
C ASN A 24 4.81 4.86 10.34
N VAL A 25 4.23 6.06 10.34
CA VAL A 25 4.97 7.30 10.50
C VAL A 25 4.15 8.26 11.35
N ILE A 26 4.82 9.02 12.21
CA ILE A 26 4.21 10.06 13.04
C ILE A 26 4.67 11.42 12.52
N ARG A 27 3.72 12.33 12.29
CA ARG A 27 3.96 13.70 11.86
C ARG A 27 3.48 14.68 12.92
N ALA A 28 4.35 15.62 13.29
CA ALA A 28 4.04 16.67 14.27
C ALA A 28 3.46 17.92 13.59
N LYS A 29 2.54 18.60 14.28
CA LYS A 29 1.89 19.85 13.86
C LYS A 29 2.87 20.98 13.56
N HIS A 30 4.04 21.00 14.20
CA HIS A 30 5.06 22.03 13.99
C HIS A 30 5.55 22.07 12.53
N VAL A 31 5.49 20.95 11.80
CA VAL A 31 5.77 20.90 10.36
C VAL A 31 4.70 21.62 9.54
N GLY A 32 3.49 21.78 10.08
CA GLY A 32 2.34 22.43 9.44
C GLY A 32 2.05 23.88 9.84
N ASN A 33 2.63 24.38 10.94
CA ASN A 33 2.35 25.73 11.42
C ASN A 33 2.90 26.82 10.47
N ASP A 34 4.09 26.58 9.89
CA ASP A 34 4.69 27.48 8.89
C ASP A 34 3.86 27.51 7.60
N ILE A 35 3.24 26.38 7.26
CA ILE A 35 2.36 26.22 6.11
C ILE A 35 1.05 27.01 6.31
N ILE A 36 0.40 26.90 7.46
CA ILE A 36 -0.84 27.66 7.78
C ILE A 36 -0.61 29.17 7.69
N ALA A 37 0.57 29.67 8.12
CA ALA A 37 0.88 31.09 8.07
C ALA A 37 0.89 31.65 6.63
N GLY A 38 1.32 30.85 5.64
CA GLY A 38 1.34 31.21 4.21
C GLY A 38 0.00 31.08 3.48
N LEU A 39 -0.96 30.34 4.04
CA LEU A 39 -2.21 29.96 3.37
C LEU A 39 -3.44 30.74 3.84
N ARG A 40 -3.28 31.72 4.73
CA ARG A 40 -4.37 32.54 5.31
C ARG A 40 -5.31 33.20 4.26
N ASN A 41 -4.95 33.20 2.98
CA ASN A 41 -5.74 33.78 1.89
C ASN A 41 -6.46 32.74 1.00
N LEU A 42 -6.32 31.42 1.22
CA LEU A 42 -6.98 30.40 0.40
C LEU A 42 -8.37 30.08 0.95
N VAL A 43 -9.40 30.67 0.35
CA VAL A 43 -10.80 30.33 0.63
C VAL A 43 -11.19 29.12 -0.23
N GLY A 44 -11.45 27.98 0.43
CA GLY A 44 -12.18 26.83 -0.12
C GLY A 44 -11.42 25.86 -1.04
N GLY A 45 -10.10 26.04 -1.23
CA GLY A 45 -9.26 25.19 -2.07
C GLY A 45 -8.48 24.10 -1.33
N GLU A 46 -7.84 23.22 -2.09
CA GLU A 46 -6.88 22.25 -1.55
C GLU A 46 -5.72 22.95 -0.85
N VAL A 47 -5.33 22.44 0.31
CA VAL A 47 -4.12 22.90 0.99
C VAL A 47 -2.91 22.13 0.46
N THR A 48 -2.35 22.58 -0.65
CA THR A 48 -1.31 21.87 -1.42
C THR A 48 -0.13 21.40 -0.57
N GLU A 49 0.34 22.23 0.37
CA GLU A 49 1.45 21.87 1.26
C GLU A 49 1.08 20.75 2.25
N TYR A 50 -0.16 20.73 2.76
CA TYR A 50 -0.63 19.59 3.55
C TYR A 50 -0.82 18.34 2.69
N THR A 51 -1.29 18.49 1.45
CA THR A 51 -1.38 17.35 0.52
C THR A 51 -0.01 16.75 0.26
N LYS A 52 1.00 17.59 0.01
CA LYS A 52 2.39 17.16 -0.18
C LYS A 52 2.93 16.44 1.06
N LEU A 53 2.75 17.02 2.25
CA LEU A 53 3.15 16.39 3.51
C LEU A 53 2.48 15.02 3.72
N MET A 54 1.20 14.91 3.38
CA MET A 54 0.45 13.65 3.49
C MET A 54 0.93 12.62 2.46
N ALA A 55 1.25 13.04 1.24
CA ALA A 55 1.83 12.17 0.23
C ALA A 55 3.18 11.60 0.72
N GLU A 56 4.11 12.45 1.15
CA GLU A 56 5.41 12.03 1.68
C GLU A 56 5.30 11.11 2.90
N ALA A 57 4.32 11.36 3.77
CA ALA A 57 4.06 10.51 4.93
C ALA A 57 3.51 9.13 4.52
N ARG A 58 2.62 9.05 3.53
CA ARG A 58 2.12 7.77 3.00
C ARG A 58 3.23 6.96 2.34
N GLU A 59 4.07 7.59 1.51
CA GLU A 59 5.21 6.93 0.89
C GLU A 59 6.14 6.34 1.95
N GLN A 60 6.51 7.10 2.98
CA GLN A 60 7.35 6.59 4.06
C GLN A 60 6.72 5.45 4.87
N ALA A 61 5.42 5.52 5.13
CA ALA A 61 4.70 4.44 5.82
C ALA A 61 4.67 3.17 4.96
N MET A 62 4.43 3.32 3.65
CA MET A 62 4.42 2.23 2.68
C MET A 62 5.81 1.60 2.52
N ASP A 63 6.87 2.39 2.41
CA ASP A 63 8.25 1.90 2.36
C ASP A 63 8.61 1.06 3.58
N ARG A 64 8.18 1.48 4.78
CA ARG A 64 8.38 0.73 6.02
C ARG A 64 7.58 -0.57 6.02
N MET A 65 6.35 -0.55 5.52
CA MET A 65 5.52 -1.76 5.37
C MET A 65 6.16 -2.76 4.40
N ILE A 66 6.68 -2.25 3.28
CA ILE A 66 7.40 -3.03 2.28
C ILE A 66 8.64 -3.68 2.91
N LYS A 67 9.50 -2.91 3.57
CA LYS A 67 10.68 -3.45 4.28
C LYS A 67 10.31 -4.51 5.32
N HIS A 68 9.21 -4.30 6.05
CA HIS A 68 8.72 -5.29 7.01
C HIS A 68 8.26 -6.59 6.31
N ALA A 69 7.54 -6.51 5.20
CA ALA A 69 7.15 -7.70 4.43
C ALA A 69 8.35 -8.40 3.76
N GLU A 70 9.33 -7.64 3.25
CA GLU A 70 10.59 -8.18 2.73
C GLU A 70 11.36 -8.94 3.82
N SER A 71 11.38 -8.43 5.05
CA SER A 71 12.02 -9.12 6.18
C SER A 71 11.34 -10.44 6.56
N GLN A 72 10.08 -10.64 6.14
CA GLN A 72 9.35 -11.91 6.28
C GLN A 72 9.56 -12.84 5.08
N GLY A 73 10.26 -12.40 4.03
CA GLY A 73 10.44 -13.16 2.79
C GLY A 73 9.22 -13.13 1.88
N ALA A 74 8.43 -12.05 1.91
CA ALA A 74 7.26 -11.88 1.07
C ALA A 74 7.61 -11.46 -0.37
N ASP A 75 6.82 -11.95 -1.32
CA ASP A 75 6.87 -11.53 -2.72
C ASP A 75 5.85 -10.41 -3.02
N ALA A 76 4.78 -10.36 -2.21
CA ALA A 76 3.70 -9.40 -2.33
C ALA A 76 3.03 -9.04 -0.99
N VAL A 77 2.36 -7.90 -0.97
CA VAL A 77 1.39 -7.49 0.06
C VAL A 77 0.02 -7.32 -0.60
N ILE A 78 -0.97 -8.09 -0.14
CA ILE A 78 -2.36 -8.01 -0.58
C ILE A 78 -3.23 -7.32 0.49
N GLY A 79 -4.42 -6.87 0.10
CA GLY A 79 -5.35 -6.23 1.03
C GLY A 79 -4.79 -4.95 1.66
N MET A 80 -3.88 -4.24 0.98
CA MET A 80 -3.19 -3.08 1.53
C MET A 80 -4.17 -1.94 1.86
N ARG A 81 -4.03 -1.34 3.03
CA ARG A 81 -4.81 -0.17 3.48
C ARG A 81 -3.91 0.86 4.15
N PHE A 82 -4.35 2.11 4.09
CA PHE A 82 -3.89 3.16 4.98
C PHE A 82 -4.94 3.44 6.05
N THR A 83 -4.50 3.73 7.26
CA THR A 83 -5.32 4.33 8.31
C THR A 83 -4.56 5.50 8.94
N THR A 84 -5.31 6.45 9.49
CA THR A 84 -4.75 7.60 10.20
C THR A 84 -5.37 7.73 11.58
N SER A 85 -4.54 8.10 12.56
CA SER A 85 -4.96 8.25 13.95
C SER A 85 -4.35 9.50 14.56
N LEU A 86 -5.13 10.26 15.32
CA LEU A 86 -4.59 11.33 16.16
C LEU A 86 -3.94 10.71 17.39
N ILE A 87 -2.66 10.98 17.61
CA ILE A 87 -1.90 10.46 18.77
C ILE A 87 -1.97 11.45 19.93
N THR A 88 -1.75 12.74 19.63
CA THR A 88 -1.86 13.85 20.60
C THR A 88 -2.35 15.10 19.88
N GLN A 89 -2.63 16.17 20.63
CA GLN A 89 -3.15 17.45 20.11
C GLN A 89 -2.20 18.13 19.10
N GLY A 90 -1.00 17.58 18.88
CA GLY A 90 -0.03 18.02 17.90
C GLY A 90 0.63 16.92 17.07
N ALA A 91 0.13 15.68 17.03
CA ALA A 91 0.72 14.65 16.17
C ALA A 91 -0.32 13.64 15.66
N ALA A 92 -0.15 13.23 14.41
CA ALA A 92 -0.95 12.19 13.78
C ALA A 92 -0.05 11.06 13.26
N GLU A 93 -0.54 9.84 13.39
CA GLU A 93 0.02 8.64 12.77
C GLU A 93 -0.64 8.41 11.40
N ILE A 94 0.18 8.00 10.44
CA ILE A 94 -0.27 7.29 9.24
C ILE A 94 0.30 5.87 9.33
N LEU A 95 -0.57 4.87 9.25
CA LEU A 95 -0.24 3.45 9.26
C LEU A 95 -0.62 2.84 7.91
N ALA A 96 0.36 2.26 7.22
CA ALA A 96 0.19 1.36 6.09
C ALA A 96 0.20 -0.09 6.61
N PHE A 97 -0.76 -0.91 6.20
CA PHE A 97 -0.78 -2.33 6.57
C PHE A 97 -1.45 -3.20 5.50
N GLY A 98 -1.17 -4.50 5.55
CA GLY A 98 -1.76 -5.50 4.67
C GLY A 98 -1.27 -6.91 5.04
N THR A 99 -1.55 -7.89 4.19
CA THR A 99 -1.11 -9.27 4.39
C THR A 99 0.10 -9.57 3.50
N ALA A 100 1.23 -9.88 4.12
CA ALA A 100 2.42 -10.37 3.44
C ALA A 100 2.20 -11.79 2.93
N VAL A 101 2.52 -12.05 1.67
CA VAL A 101 2.30 -13.36 1.02
C VAL A 101 3.45 -13.72 0.08
N LYS A 102 3.65 -15.02 -0.12
CA LYS A 102 4.41 -15.55 -1.26
C LYS A 102 3.48 -15.88 -2.41
N ILE A 103 3.94 -15.66 -3.64
CA ILE A 103 3.14 -15.89 -4.84
C ILE A 103 3.91 -16.66 -5.90
N THR A 104 3.17 -17.37 -6.75
CA THR A 104 3.70 -17.99 -7.96
C THR A 104 2.82 -17.63 -9.15
N ALA A 105 3.39 -17.60 -10.36
CA ALA A 105 2.63 -17.34 -11.58
C ALA A 105 1.62 -18.48 -11.82
N ASP A 106 0.37 -18.15 -12.06
CA ASP A 106 -0.67 -19.13 -12.35
C ASP A 106 -0.58 -19.50 -13.84
N ALA A 107 -0.11 -20.71 -14.16
CA ALA A 107 0.17 -21.16 -15.53
C ALA A 107 -1.07 -21.31 -16.44
N GLY A 108 -2.26 -20.88 -15.99
CA GLY A 108 -3.55 -21.18 -16.60
C GLY A 108 -4.06 -20.20 -17.67
N GLY A 109 -3.24 -19.29 -18.20
CA GLY A 109 -3.71 -18.19 -19.05
C GLY A 109 -3.49 -18.30 -20.57
N SER A 110 -2.59 -19.17 -21.06
CA SER A 110 -2.19 -19.14 -22.49
C SER A 110 -2.08 -20.49 -23.18
N GLY A 111 -2.53 -21.58 -22.57
CA GLY A 111 -2.15 -22.92 -23.01
C GLY A 111 -3.25 -23.97 -23.02
N ASN A 112 -4.46 -23.72 -23.56
CA ASN A 112 -5.29 -24.86 -23.99
C ASN A 112 -6.46 -24.58 -24.97
N GLN A 113 -6.27 -23.83 -26.05
CA GLN A 113 -7.26 -23.84 -27.16
C GLN A 113 -6.92 -24.84 -28.29
N SER A 114 -5.74 -25.47 -28.25
CA SER A 114 -5.30 -26.39 -29.32
C SER A 114 -5.67 -27.86 -29.09
N SER A 115 -5.99 -28.28 -27.86
CA SER A 115 -6.29 -29.71 -27.57
C SER A 115 -7.75 -30.10 -27.80
N MET A 116 -8.66 -29.13 -27.98
CA MET A 116 -10.09 -29.41 -28.20
C MET A 116 -10.43 -29.72 -29.67
N MET A 117 -9.53 -29.37 -30.61
CA MET A 117 -9.71 -29.60 -32.05
C MET A 117 -9.26 -30.99 -32.52
N ARG A 118 -8.53 -31.78 -31.71
CA ARG A 118 -7.98 -33.11 -32.10
C ARG A 118 -8.83 -34.30 -31.65
N ARG A 119 -10.09 -34.08 -31.28
CA ARG A 119 -11.01 -35.15 -30.83
C ARG A 119 -12.15 -35.45 -31.81
N ILE A 120 -12.08 -34.96 -33.05
CA ILE A 120 -13.14 -35.15 -34.06
C ILE A 120 -12.66 -35.94 -35.29
N ASP A 121 -11.41 -36.41 -35.35
CA ASP A 121 -10.92 -37.25 -36.45
C ASP A 121 -10.85 -38.74 -36.06
#